data_AF-A0A0V8JIC5-F1
#
_entry.id   AF-A0A0V8JIC5-F1
#
_cell.length_a   1.000
_cell.length_b   1.000
_cell.length_c   1.000
_cell.angle_alpha   90.00
_cell.angle_beta   90.00
_cell.angle_gamma   90.00
#
_symmetry.space_group_name_H-M   'P 1'
#
loop_
_entity.id
_entity.type
_entity.pdbx_description
1 polymer ?
#
loop_
_entity_poly.entity_id
_entity_poly.type
_entity_poly.pdbx_seq_one_letter_code
_entity_poly.pdbx_strand_id
1 'polypeptide(L)' 'MNNEKSYAEMMKSLARKRKIREADNVLDMYIDMIIDDALFKHKKSILETQINYALDERDRTAFYDLSLQYQSLLKTST' A
#
# COMPACT_ATOMS: atom_id res chain seq x y z
N MET A 1 4.04 16.80 -48.67
CA MET A 1 4.19 15.39 -48.21
C MET A 1 5.11 15.20 -46.99
N ASN A 2 5.99 16.13 -46.61
CA ASN A 2 6.87 15.96 -45.43
C ASN A 2 6.19 16.27 -44.06
N ASN A 3 5.17 17.11 -44.03
CA ASN A 3 4.55 17.57 -42.78
C ASN A 3 3.65 16.50 -42.13
N GLU A 4 2.97 15.67 -42.92
CA GLU A 4 2.10 14.60 -42.40
C GLU A 4 2.90 13.49 -41.71
N LYS A 5 4.07 13.13 -42.27
CA LYS A 5 5.00 12.16 -41.65
C LYS A 5 5.58 12.72 -40.34
N SER A 6 5.91 14.01 -40.30
CA SER A 6 6.40 14.68 -39.09
C SER A 6 5.34 14.72 -37.98
N TYR A 7 4.08 15.00 -38.32
CA TYR A 7 2.97 15.02 -37.36
C TYR A 7 2.65 13.62 -36.82
N ALA A 8 2.65 12.60 -37.68
CA ALA A 8 2.47 11.22 -37.28
C ALA A 8 3.59 10.74 -36.32
N GLU A 9 4.85 11.07 -36.61
CA GLU A 9 5.97 10.75 -35.72
C GLU A 9 5.90 11.51 -34.38
N MET A 10 5.47 12.77 -34.39
CA MET A 10 5.20 13.54 -33.18
C MET A 10 4.11 12.86 -32.32
N MET A 11 3.00 12.44 -32.93
CA MET A 11 1.92 11.76 -32.21
C MET A 11 2.34 10.40 -31.65
N LYS A 12 3.14 9.61 -32.39
CA LYS A 12 3.73 8.36 -31.87
C LYS A 12 4.66 8.63 -30.69
N SER A 13 5.47 9.69 -30.73
CA SER A 13 6.34 10.06 -29.62
C SER A 13 5.56 10.46 -28.37
N LEU A 14 4.46 11.21 -28.53
CA LEU A 14 3.57 11.61 -27.43
C LEU A 14 2.85 10.40 -26.82
N ALA A 15 2.37 9.46 -27.65
CA ALA A 15 1.75 8.23 -27.18
C ALA A 15 2.72 7.34 -26.38
N ARG A 16 3.98 7.22 -26.83
CA ARG A 16 5.03 6.51 -26.08
C ARG A 16 5.31 7.17 -24.71
N LYS A 17 5.43 8.50 -24.66
CA LYS A 17 5.62 9.25 -23.41
C LYS A 17 4.44 9.14 -22.45
N ARG A 18 3.21 8.97 -22.95
CA ARG A 18 2.03 8.70 -22.12
C ARG A 18 2.09 7.30 -21.53
N LYS A 19 2.37 6.28 -22.36
CA LYS A 19 2.51 4.89 -21.90
C LYS A 19 3.60 4.70 -20.85
N ILE A 20 4.76 5.36 -21.02
CA ILE A 20 5.85 5.31 -20.03
C ILE A 20 5.37 5.93 -18.71
N ARG A 21 4.74 7.12 -18.74
CA ARG A 21 4.19 7.73 -17.53
C ARG A 21 3.10 6.88 -16.88
N GLU A 22 2.22 6.25 -17.65
CA GLU A 22 1.21 5.33 -17.13
C GLU A 22 1.87 4.12 -16.46
N ALA A 23 2.94 3.57 -17.03
CA ALA A 23 3.69 2.46 -16.44
C ALA A 23 4.44 2.88 -15.16
N ASP A 24 5.08 4.05 -15.15
CA ASP A 24 5.74 4.61 -13.96
C ASP A 24 4.72 4.84 -12.83
N ASN A 25 3.56 5.42 -13.15
CA ASN A 25 2.46 5.62 -12.18
C ASN A 25 1.95 4.30 -11.58
N VAL A 26 1.90 3.23 -12.39
CA VAL A 26 1.48 1.90 -11.93
C VAL A 26 2.57 1.27 -11.04
N LEU A 27 3.85 1.46 -11.37
CA LEU A 27 4.96 1.00 -10.55
C LEU A 27 4.97 1.69 -9.18
N ASP A 28 4.80 3.01 -9.14
CA ASP A 28 4.73 3.78 -7.90
C ASP A 28 3.57 3.29 -7.01
N MET A 29 2.40 3.04 -7.61
CA MET A 29 1.25 2.46 -6.89
C MET A 29 1.55 1.07 -6.30
N TYR A 30 2.28 0.22 -7.02
CA TYR A 30 2.69 -1.09 -6.50
C TYR A 30 3.69 -0.97 -5.36
N ILE A 31 4.63 -0.02 -5.44
CA ILE A 31 5.59 0.25 -4.38
C ILE A 31 4.83 0.65 -3.10
N ASP A 32 3.91 1.61 -3.21
CA ASP A 32 3.10 2.06 -2.08
C ASP A 32 2.27 0.92 -1.48
N MET A 33 1.59 0.11 -2.32
CA MET A 33 0.82 -1.04 -1.86
C MET A 33 1.67 -2.07 -1.10
N ILE A 34 2.87 -2.37 -1.58
CA ILE A 34 3.78 -3.32 -0.92
C ILE A 34 4.25 -2.77 0.43
N ILE A 35 4.57 -1.47 0.50
CA ILE A 35 4.96 -0.80 1.74
C ILE A 35 3.81 -0.82 2.73
N ASP A 36 2.60 -0.47 2.30
CA ASP A 36 1.41 -0.46 3.14
C ASP A 36 1.08 -1.86 3.68
N ASP A 37 1.15 -2.89 2.83
CA ASP A 37 0.93 -4.28 3.23
C ASP A 37 2.00 -4.75 4.24
N ALA A 38 3.27 -4.40 4.03
CA ALA A 38 4.35 -4.73 4.96
C ALA A 38 4.15 -4.04 6.32
N LEU A 39 3.81 -2.75 6.33
CA LEU A 39 3.53 -1.98 7.54
C LEU A 39 2.30 -2.54 8.28
N PHE A 40 1.24 -2.87 7.54
CA PHE A 40 0.04 -3.46 8.10
C PHE A 40 0.34 -4.81 8.78
N LYS A 41 1.02 -5.72 8.09
CA LYS A 41 1.43 -7.03 8.62
C LYS A 41 2.31 -6.91 9.85
N HIS A 42 3.26 -5.99 9.84
CA HIS A 42 4.15 -5.76 10.98
C HIS A 42 3.39 -5.26 12.21
N LYS A 43 2.54 -4.24 12.05
CA LYS A 43 1.70 -3.71 13.14
C LYS A 43 0.76 -4.77 13.69
N LYS A 44 0.15 -5.58 12.82
CA LYS A 44 -0.72 -6.69 13.19
C LYS A 44 0.03 -7.71 14.06
N SER A 45 1.21 -8.13 13.63
CA SER A 45 2.04 -9.10 14.36
C SER A 45 2.49 -8.59 15.73
N ILE A 46 2.83 -7.30 15.85
CA ILE A 46 3.16 -6.69 17.14
C ILE A 46 1.96 -6.75 18.08
N LEU A 47 0.78 -6.32 17.61
CA LEU A 47 -0.43 -6.31 18.43
C LEU A 47 -0.82 -7.73 18.87
N GLU A 48 -0.78 -8.71 17.98
CA GLU A 48 -1.04 -10.12 18.32
C GLU A 48 -0.08 -10.63 19.40
N THR A 49 1.21 -10.31 19.28
CA THR A 49 2.23 -10.70 20.26
C THR A 49 1.97 -10.06 21.63
N GLN A 50 1.65 -8.77 21.66
CA GLN A 50 1.36 -8.04 22.90
C GLN A 50 0.04 -8.51 23.55
N ILE A 51 -0.98 -8.82 22.74
CA ILE A 51 -2.24 -9.38 23.23
C ILE A 51 -2.00 -10.73 23.90
N ASN A 52 -1.22 -11.61 23.26
CA ASN A 52 -0.87 -12.91 23.83
C ASN A 52 -0.09 -12.74 25.15
N TYR A 53 0.87 -11.82 25.19
CA TYR A 53 1.59 -11.52 26.42
C TYR A 53 0.68 -11.00 27.54
N ALA A 54 -0.27 -10.12 27.22
CA ALA A 54 -1.26 -9.64 28.18
C ALA A 54 -2.17 -10.77 28.70
N LEU A 55 -2.49 -11.76 27.87
CA LEU A 55 -3.23 -12.95 28.28
C LEU A 55 -2.40 -13.83 29.24
N ASP A 56 -1.12 -14.03 28.94
CA ASP A 56 -0.21 -14.82 29.76
C ASP A 56 -0.05 -14.21 31.17
N GLU A 57 0.09 -12.88 31.24
CA GLU A 57 0.20 -12.13 32.50
C GLU A 57 -1.15 -11.87 33.18
N ARG A 58 -2.27 -12.28 32.56
CA ARG A 58 -3.64 -11.98 33.00
C ARG A 58 -3.92 -10.47 33.16
N ASP A 59 -3.22 -9.63 32.41
CA ASP A 59 -3.44 -8.18 32.38
C ASP A 59 -4.66 -7.86 31.52
N ARG A 60 -5.81 -7.74 32.19
CA ARG A 60 -7.08 -7.45 31.53
C ARG A 60 -7.10 -6.08 30.86
N THR A 61 -6.49 -5.07 31.49
CA THR A 61 -6.52 -3.69 30.96
C THR A 61 -5.74 -3.63 29.67
N ALA A 62 -4.50 -4.13 29.67
CA ALA A 62 -3.68 -4.20 28.47
C ALA A 62 -4.35 -5.03 27.38
N PHE A 63 -4.94 -6.18 27.72
CA PHE A 63 -5.67 -7.01 26.76
C PHE A 63 -6.80 -6.24 26.06
N TYR A 64 -7.65 -5.51 26.81
CA TYR A 64 -8.75 -4.75 26.22
C TYR A 64 -8.25 -3.61 25.34
N ASP A 65 -7.27 -2.83 25.80
CA ASP A 65 -6.74 -1.69 25.05
C ASP A 65 -6.05 -2.14 23.75
N LEU A 66 -5.26 -3.21 23.82
CA LEU A 66 -4.59 -3.78 22.64
C LEU A 66 -5.61 -4.41 21.66
N SER A 67 -6.66 -5.05 22.17
CA SER A 67 -7.73 -5.62 21.34
C SER A 67 -8.51 -4.54 20.57
N LEU A 68 -8.76 -3.38 21.18
CA LEU A 68 -9.40 -2.24 20.52
C LEU A 68 -8.51 -1.65 19.42
N GLN A 69 -7.20 -1.56 19.65
CA GLN A 69 -6.23 -1.14 18.65
C GLN A 69 -6.16 -2.12 17.48
N TYR A 70 -6.13 -3.42 17.78
CA TYR A 70 -6.18 -4.48 16.76
C TYR A 70 -7.47 -4.42 15.93
N GLN A 71 -8.63 -4.23 16.56
CA GLN A 71 -9.89 -4.06 15.85
C GLN A 71 -9.87 -2.83 14.93
N SER A 72 -9.31 -1.72 15.41
CA SER A 72 -9.20 -0.48 14.61
C SER A 72 -8.26 -0.65 13.42
N LEU A 73 -7.15 -1.36 13.60
CA LEU A 73 -6.24 -1.72 12.53
C LEU A 73 -6.94 -2.54 11.45
N LEU A 74 -7.71 -3.57 11.82
CA LEU A 74 -8.44 -4.41 10.86
C LEU A 74 -9.49 -3.63 10.06
N LYS A 75 -10.20 -2.68 10.70
CA LYS A 75 -11.17 -1.81 10.02
C LYS A 75 -10.55 -0.87 8.99
N THR A 76 -9.26 -0.55 9.13
CA THR A 76 -8.55 0.31 8.17
C THR A 76 -8.22 -0.45 6.87
N SER A 77 -8.27 -1.78 6.89
CA SER A 77 -7.97 -2.64 5.74
C SER A 77 -9.21 -3.13 4.99
N THR A 78 -10.43 -2.82 5.46
CA THR A 78 -11.72 -3.12 4.81
C THR A 78 -12.37 -1.86 4.29
#